data_AF-A0A4Y9M189-F1
#
_entry.id   AF-A0A4Y9M189-F1
#
_cell.length_a   1.000
_cell.length_b   1.000
_cell.length_c   1.000
_cell.angle_alpha   90.00
_cell.angle_beta   90.00
_cell.angle_gamma   90.00
#
_symmetry.space_group_name_H-M   'P 1'
#
loop_
_entity.id
_entity.type
_entity.pdbx_description
1 polymer ?
#
loop_
_entity_poly.entity_id
_entity_poly.type
_entity_poly.pdbx_seq_one_letter_code
_entity_poly.pdbx_strand_id
1 'polypeptide(L)'
;MAFPAAGRGRRRVCGSNTACPGAAGDACLVTPGRGNDRYVTERKPPGVSFETWVETQIARAAERGAFENLDGAGHPLPRRNREENAYDWAVAKARREGVDTAAMLPPGLALRRERDELSGRVAHLASEAEVRAVAEDYNARVEAFWRQPQESRWSPVPGLADVEALVSGWRRARPPVLPSPAPEVVEVRAQRRFRRLVARFRRR
;
A
#
# COMPACT_ATOMS: atom_id res chain seq x y z
N MET A 1 30.95 -50.80 -12.58
CA MET A 1 31.27 -49.39 -12.91
C MET A 1 30.68 -48.52 -11.81
N ALA A 2 31.52 -47.99 -10.93
CA ALA A 2 31.14 -47.27 -9.71
C ALA A 2 31.21 -45.76 -9.96
N PHE A 3 30.14 -45.03 -9.63
CA PHE A 3 30.10 -43.56 -9.66
C PHE A 3 30.63 -43.01 -8.32
N PRO A 4 31.55 -42.02 -8.31
CA PRO A 4 32.05 -41.45 -7.07
C PRO A 4 31.07 -40.44 -6.47
N ALA A 5 30.83 -40.57 -5.16
CA ALA A 5 30.03 -39.65 -4.37
C ALA A 5 30.81 -38.35 -4.09
N ALA A 6 30.33 -37.23 -4.63
CA ALA A 6 30.83 -35.90 -4.30
C ALA A 6 30.22 -35.43 -2.96
N GLY A 7 31.06 -35.41 -1.91
CA GLY A 7 30.69 -34.89 -0.59
C GLY A 7 30.40 -33.39 -0.65
N ARG A 8 29.13 -33.01 -0.43
CA ARG A 8 28.75 -31.61 -0.19
C ARG A 8 29.20 -31.21 1.22
N GLY A 9 30.30 -30.48 1.29
CA GLY A 9 30.78 -29.86 2.53
C GLY A 9 29.70 -28.95 3.13
N ARG A 10 29.25 -29.28 4.34
CA ARG A 10 28.39 -28.41 5.15
C ARG A 10 29.15 -27.12 5.45
N ARG A 11 28.77 -25.99 4.86
CA ARG A 11 29.22 -24.66 5.30
C ARG A 11 28.61 -24.41 6.68
N ARG A 12 29.46 -24.33 7.71
CA ARG A 12 29.06 -23.84 9.03
C ARG A 12 28.81 -22.35 8.92
N VAL A 13 27.57 -21.93 9.18
CA VAL A 13 27.24 -20.53 9.44
C VAL A 13 27.53 -20.31 10.92
N CYS A 14 28.60 -19.60 11.23
CA CYS A 14 28.91 -19.18 12.60
C CYS A 14 28.04 -17.96 12.94
N GLY A 15 27.25 -18.09 14.02
CA GLY A 15 26.55 -16.96 14.61
C GLY A 15 27.54 -15.90 15.09
N SER A 16 27.16 -14.64 14.92
CA SER A 16 27.95 -13.46 15.28
C SER A 16 28.13 -13.36 16.81
N ASN A 17 29.12 -14.06 17.36
CA ASN A 17 29.97 -13.59 18.48
C ASN A 17 30.98 -14.61 19.03
N THR A 18 31.20 -15.76 18.39
CA THR A 18 32.21 -16.70 18.89
C THR A 18 33.54 -16.51 18.15
N ALA A 19 34.56 -16.04 18.87
CA ALA A 19 35.93 -15.97 18.38
C ALA A 19 36.42 -17.36 17.97
N CYS A 20 36.90 -17.52 16.73
CA CYS A 20 37.58 -18.73 16.29
C CYS A 20 39.03 -18.72 16.82
N PRO A 21 39.47 -19.74 17.58
CA PRO A 21 40.86 -19.85 17.96
C PRO A 21 41.66 -20.42 16.76
N GLY A 22 42.64 -19.66 16.26
CA GLY A 22 43.67 -20.20 15.36
C GLY A 22 43.85 -19.55 13.98
N ALA A 23 43.43 -18.31 13.75
CA ALA A 23 43.80 -17.57 12.53
C ALA A 23 44.86 -16.51 12.87
N ALA A 24 46.13 -16.86 12.64
CA ALA A 24 47.22 -15.90 12.57
C ALA A 24 47.05 -15.09 11.28
N GLY A 25 47.10 -13.76 11.43
CA GLY A 25 47.44 -12.80 10.37
C GLY A 25 46.58 -12.87 9.10
N ASP A 26 45.43 -12.20 9.09
CA ASP A 26 45.06 -11.34 7.97
C ASP A 26 43.99 -10.34 8.43
N ALA A 27 44.21 -9.08 8.09
CA ALA A 27 43.38 -7.96 8.50
C ALA A 27 41.93 -8.17 8.01
N CYS A 28 41.02 -8.37 8.96
CA CYS A 28 39.59 -8.30 8.70
C CYS A 28 39.22 -6.88 8.26
N LEU A 29 39.14 -6.65 6.95
CA LEU A 29 38.47 -5.49 6.38
C LEU A 29 36.98 -5.60 6.74
N VAL A 30 36.58 -4.86 7.78
CA VAL A 30 35.18 -4.65 8.12
C VAL A 30 34.55 -3.84 7.00
N THR A 31 33.78 -4.49 6.12
CA THR A 31 32.93 -3.79 5.16
C THR A 31 31.77 -3.13 5.90
N PRO A 32 31.58 -1.80 5.81
CA PRO A 32 30.42 -1.15 6.40
C PRO A 32 29.16 -1.56 5.63
N GLY A 33 28.23 -2.20 6.34
CA GLY A 33 26.92 -2.54 5.82
C GLY A 33 26.17 -1.28 5.38
N ARG A 34 25.66 -1.31 4.15
CA ARG A 34 24.85 -0.26 3.54
C ARG A 34 23.48 -0.18 4.24
N GLY A 35 23.36 0.70 5.24
CA GLY A 35 22.10 1.07 5.89
C GLY A 35 21.60 2.42 5.39
N ASN A 36 20.28 2.54 5.14
CA ASN A 36 19.63 3.76 4.65
C ASN A 36 19.76 4.93 5.65
N ASP A 37 20.25 6.05 5.15
CA ASP A 37 20.74 7.22 5.89
C ASP A 37 19.68 8.32 6.04
N ARG A 38 18.58 8.05 6.78
CA ARG A 38 17.56 9.09 7.07
C ARG A 38 17.19 9.29 8.53
N TYR A 39 17.78 8.52 9.45
CA TYR A 39 17.83 8.84 10.88
C TYR A 39 19.15 8.28 11.42
N VAL A 40 20.18 9.11 11.50
CA VAL A 40 21.49 8.70 12.03
C VAL A 40 21.40 8.70 13.55
N THR A 41 21.08 7.56 14.15
CA THR A 41 21.52 7.33 15.52
C THR A 41 23.03 7.11 15.46
N GLU A 42 23.80 8.10 15.93
CA GLU A 42 25.26 7.97 16.06
C GLU A 42 25.56 6.67 16.82
N ARG A 43 26.53 5.87 16.35
CA ARG A 43 26.94 4.67 17.09
C ARG A 43 27.90 5.04 18.20
N LYS A 44 27.87 4.29 19.30
CA LYS A 44 28.84 4.41 20.39
C LYS A 44 30.27 4.28 19.85
N PRO A 45 31.17 5.25 20.10
CA PRO A 45 32.58 5.14 19.75
C PRO A 45 33.27 4.00 20.51
N PRO A 46 34.26 3.32 19.90
CA PRO A 46 35.11 2.37 20.61
C PRO A 46 35.92 3.10 21.69
N GLY A 47 36.15 2.45 22.84
CA GLY A 47 36.93 3.02 23.95
C GLY A 47 36.15 3.93 24.92
N VAL A 48 34.86 4.16 24.70
CA VAL A 48 33.98 4.91 25.62
C VAL A 48 32.99 3.95 26.29
N SER A 49 32.71 4.13 27.58
CA SER A 49 31.66 3.37 28.28
C SER A 49 30.28 3.72 27.73
N PHE A 50 29.29 2.84 27.97
CA PHE A 50 27.94 3.09 27.48
C PHE A 50 27.32 4.30 28.20
N GLU A 51 27.52 4.36 29.52
CA GLU A 51 27.07 5.41 30.41
C GLU A 51 27.61 6.77 29.96
N THR A 52 28.92 6.92 29.81
CA THR A 52 29.54 8.19 29.39
C THR A 52 29.06 8.62 28.01
N TRP A 53 28.86 7.68 27.09
CA TRP A 53 28.35 8.00 25.77
C TRP A 53 26.88 8.49 25.81
N VAL A 54 26.01 7.82 26.58
CA VAL A 54 24.61 8.24 26.76
C VAL A 54 24.53 9.62 27.42
N GLU A 55 25.26 9.85 28.52
CA GLU A 55 25.27 11.14 29.21
C GLU A 55 25.76 12.27 28.29
N THR A 56 26.79 12.02 27.48
CA THR A 56 27.27 12.99 26.49
C THR A 56 26.20 13.34 25.45
N GLN A 57 25.41 12.36 25.00
CA GLN A 57 24.31 12.60 24.05
C GLN A 57 23.17 13.39 24.69
N ILE A 58 22.82 13.10 25.95
CA ILE A 58 21.81 13.85 26.71
C ILE A 58 22.25 15.30 26.90
N ALA A 59 23.50 15.53 27.35
CA ALA A 59 24.04 16.88 27.55
C ALA A 59 24.01 17.70 26.25
N ARG A 60 24.48 17.13 25.13
CA ARG A 60 24.42 17.78 23.81
C ARG A 60 22.99 18.03 23.32
N ALA A 61 22.04 17.18 23.66
CA ALA A 61 20.63 17.39 23.34
C ALA A 61 20.05 18.56 24.16
N ALA A 62 20.39 18.63 25.44
CA ALA A 62 19.99 19.73 26.32
C ALA A 62 20.60 21.08 25.87
N GLU A 63 21.89 21.12 25.54
CA GLU A 63 22.57 22.33 25.02
C GLU A 63 21.92 22.87 23.74
N ARG A 64 21.34 21.98 22.91
CA ARG A 64 20.62 22.35 21.68
C ARG A 64 19.16 22.70 21.92
N GLY A 65 18.68 22.71 23.16
CA GLY A 65 17.29 22.97 23.50
C GLY A 65 16.32 21.89 23.02
N ALA A 66 16.78 20.65 22.76
CA ALA A 66 15.93 19.58 22.25
C ALA A 66 14.81 19.16 23.23
N PHE A 67 14.93 19.56 24.50
CA PHE A 67 13.92 19.34 25.54
C PHE A 67 13.10 20.60 25.84
N GLU A 68 13.34 21.72 25.16
CA GLU A 68 12.55 22.94 25.30
C GLU A 68 11.26 22.86 24.47
N ASN A 69 10.20 23.50 24.95
CA ASN A 69 8.91 23.61 24.24
C ASN A 69 8.25 22.26 23.88
N LEU A 70 8.52 21.21 24.67
CA LEU A 70 7.85 19.91 24.52
C LEU A 70 6.39 20.00 24.97
N ASP A 71 5.51 19.32 24.23
CA ASP A 71 4.11 19.20 24.60
C ASP A 71 3.99 18.45 25.94
N GLY A 72 3.56 19.16 26.99
CA GLY A 72 3.48 18.64 28.35
C GLY A 72 4.69 18.91 29.26
N ALA A 73 5.68 19.70 28.83
CA ALA A 73 6.79 20.11 29.70
C ALA A 73 6.28 20.82 30.97
N GLY A 74 6.68 20.35 32.16
CA GLY A 74 6.28 20.93 33.45
C GLY A 74 4.82 20.65 33.87
N HIS A 75 4.02 20.01 33.01
CA HIS A 75 2.65 19.63 33.34
C HIS A 75 2.60 18.15 33.80
N PRO A 76 1.68 17.80 34.72
CA PRO A 76 1.45 16.40 35.04
C PRO A 76 1.04 15.63 33.78
N LEU A 77 1.58 14.41 33.62
CA LEU A 77 1.20 13.55 32.51
C LEU A 77 -0.33 13.37 32.49
N PRO A 78 -0.98 13.45 31.32
CA PRO A 78 -2.41 13.24 31.21
C PRO A 78 -2.77 11.86 31.78
N ARG A 79 -3.89 11.78 32.52
CA ARG A 79 -4.31 10.52 33.15
C ARG A 79 -4.54 9.48 32.07
N ARG A 80 -3.73 8.43 32.06
CA ARG A 80 -3.89 7.31 31.12
C ARG A 80 -5.25 6.66 31.36
N ASN A 81 -6.01 6.44 30.30
CA ASN A 81 -7.19 5.60 30.40
C ASN A 81 -6.73 4.17 30.74
N ARG A 82 -7.15 3.63 31.88
CA ARG A 82 -6.73 2.29 32.33
C ARG A 82 -7.30 1.18 31.44
N GLU A 83 -8.32 1.49 30.66
CA GLU A 83 -8.96 0.58 29.71
C GLU A 83 -8.29 0.61 28.33
N GLU A 84 -7.45 1.62 28.04
CA GLU A 84 -6.73 1.72 26.77
C GLU A 84 -5.64 0.64 26.72
N ASN A 85 -5.83 -0.33 25.83
CA ASN A 85 -4.87 -1.40 25.62
C ASN A 85 -3.78 -0.96 24.62
N ALA A 86 -2.74 -1.79 24.45
CA ALA A 86 -1.63 -1.48 23.56
C ALA A 86 -2.06 -1.33 22.08
N TYR A 87 -3.13 -2.02 21.67
CA TYR A 87 -3.68 -1.93 20.31
C TYR A 87 -4.39 -0.58 20.10
N ASP A 88 -5.18 -0.11 21.06
CA ASP A 88 -5.86 1.19 21.00
C ASP A 88 -4.84 2.33 20.91
N TRP A 89 -3.77 2.27 21.71
CA TRP A 89 -2.68 3.24 21.63
C TRP A 89 -2.00 3.23 20.25
N ALA A 90 -1.77 2.05 19.67
CA ALA A 90 -1.14 1.92 18.36
C ALA A 90 -2.00 2.51 17.25
N VAL A 91 -3.32 2.26 17.28
CA VAL A 91 -4.29 2.86 16.36
C VAL A 91 -4.34 4.38 16.54
N ALA A 92 -4.37 4.88 17.77
CA ALA A 92 -4.37 6.32 18.05
C ALA A 92 -3.07 6.99 17.57
N LYS A 93 -1.91 6.34 17.76
CA LYS A 93 -0.62 6.81 17.26
C LYS A 93 -0.60 6.82 15.73
N ALA A 94 -1.04 5.75 15.07
CA ALA A 94 -1.12 5.68 13.61
C ALA A 94 -1.95 6.84 13.04
N ARG A 95 -3.13 7.11 13.64
CA ARG A 95 -3.99 8.24 13.25
C ARG A 95 -3.29 9.60 13.44
N ARG A 96 -2.59 9.81 14.56
CA ARG A 96 -1.84 11.07 14.82
C ARG A 96 -0.72 11.30 13.80
N GLU A 97 -0.05 10.23 13.36
CA GLU A 97 1.03 10.30 12.38
C GLU A 97 0.52 10.31 10.92
N GLY A 98 -0.79 10.31 10.70
CA GLY A 98 -1.37 10.24 9.35
C GLY A 98 -1.12 8.92 8.63
N VAL A 99 -0.79 7.84 9.37
CA VAL A 99 -0.65 6.51 8.82
C VAL A 99 -2.04 5.97 8.51
N ASP A 100 -2.23 5.54 7.26
CA ASP A 100 -3.48 4.88 6.88
C ASP A 100 -3.61 3.56 7.64
N THR A 101 -4.58 3.51 8.55
CA THR A 101 -4.87 2.32 9.34
C THR A 101 -5.30 1.13 8.49
N ALA A 102 -5.82 1.35 7.28
CA ALA A 102 -6.15 0.26 6.36
C ALA A 102 -4.88 -0.44 5.84
N ALA A 103 -3.78 0.28 5.66
CA ALA A 103 -2.49 -0.28 5.27
C ALA A 103 -1.85 -1.15 6.37
N MET A 104 -2.31 -1.03 7.62
CA MET A 104 -1.87 -1.85 8.75
C MET A 104 -2.69 -3.12 8.95
N LEU A 105 -3.75 -3.33 8.15
CA LEU A 105 -4.60 -4.50 8.30
C LEU A 105 -3.84 -5.78 7.88
N PRO A 106 -4.03 -6.89 8.62
CA PRO A 106 -3.63 -8.21 8.14
C PRO A 106 -4.22 -8.49 6.76
N PRO A 107 -3.52 -9.25 5.89
CA PRO A 107 -3.92 -9.41 4.48
C PRO A 107 -5.37 -9.87 4.28
N GLY A 108 -5.86 -10.79 5.10
CA GLY A 108 -7.25 -11.27 5.03
C GLY A 108 -8.30 -10.22 5.38
N LEU A 109 -8.01 -9.34 6.36
CA LEU A 109 -8.89 -8.21 6.70
C LEU A 109 -8.84 -7.12 5.64
N ALA A 110 -7.66 -6.86 5.06
CA ALA A 110 -7.51 -5.91 3.97
C ALA A 110 -8.39 -6.31 2.77
N LEU A 111 -8.37 -7.59 2.38
CA LEU A 111 -9.22 -8.09 1.30
C LEU A 111 -10.72 -8.01 1.63
N ARG A 112 -11.13 -8.31 2.87
CA ARG A 112 -12.54 -8.14 3.28
C ARG A 112 -12.99 -6.68 3.18
N ARG A 113 -12.17 -5.75 3.66
CA ARG A 113 -12.44 -4.32 3.56
C ARG A 113 -12.55 -3.89 2.10
N GLU A 114 -11.60 -4.27 1.28
CA GLU A 114 -11.60 -3.95 -0.14
C GLU A 114 -12.87 -4.44 -0.83
N ARG A 115 -13.34 -5.67 -0.50
CA ARG A 115 -14.60 -6.20 -0.99
C ARG A 115 -15.79 -5.31 -0.65
N ASP A 116 -15.85 -4.81 0.58
CA ASP A 116 -16.94 -3.96 1.04
C ASP A 116 -16.90 -2.59 0.32
N GLU A 117 -15.71 -2.12 -0.06
CA GLU A 117 -15.47 -0.89 -0.83
C GLU A 117 -15.68 -1.07 -2.35
N LEU A 118 -15.72 -2.30 -2.88
CA LEU A 118 -15.80 -2.56 -4.33
C LEU A 118 -16.97 -1.85 -4.99
N SER A 119 -18.16 -1.87 -4.37
CA SER A 119 -19.37 -1.26 -4.93
C SER A 119 -19.20 0.26 -5.14
N GLY A 120 -18.55 0.94 -4.19
CA GLY A 120 -18.21 2.35 -4.30
C GLY A 120 -17.14 2.62 -5.36
N ARG A 121 -16.11 1.77 -5.44
CA ARG A 121 -15.04 1.91 -6.45
C ARG A 121 -15.58 1.76 -7.87
N VAL A 122 -16.43 0.77 -8.12
CA VAL A 122 -16.96 0.54 -9.47
C VAL A 122 -18.02 1.54 -9.89
N ALA A 123 -18.70 2.20 -8.95
CA ALA A 123 -19.70 3.23 -9.25
C ALA A 123 -19.15 4.38 -10.12
N HIS A 124 -17.85 4.65 -10.03
CA HIS A 124 -17.18 5.71 -10.79
C HIS A 124 -16.67 5.27 -12.18
N LEU A 125 -16.72 3.97 -12.50
CA LEU A 125 -16.16 3.44 -13.75
C LEU A 125 -17.07 3.73 -14.95
N ALA A 126 -16.45 3.87 -16.13
CA ALA A 126 -17.10 4.30 -17.36
C ALA A 126 -17.80 3.15 -18.09
N SER A 127 -17.24 1.94 -18.03
CA SER A 127 -17.67 0.79 -18.81
C SER A 127 -17.88 -0.47 -17.97
N GLU A 128 -18.74 -1.37 -18.46
CA GLU A 128 -18.94 -2.67 -17.82
C GLU A 128 -17.69 -3.55 -17.84
N ALA A 129 -16.89 -3.47 -18.91
CA ALA A 129 -15.65 -4.21 -19.02
C ALA A 129 -14.68 -3.86 -17.88
N GLU A 130 -14.58 -2.57 -17.52
CA GLU A 130 -13.78 -2.13 -16.37
C GLU A 130 -14.35 -2.65 -15.05
N VAL A 131 -15.67 -2.63 -14.87
CA VAL A 131 -16.32 -3.15 -13.66
C VAL A 131 -16.02 -4.64 -13.48
N ARG A 132 -16.15 -5.42 -14.56
CA ARG A 132 -15.84 -6.85 -14.58
C ARG A 132 -14.36 -7.10 -14.29
N ALA A 133 -13.46 -6.34 -14.93
CA ALA A 133 -12.02 -6.46 -14.71
C ALA A 133 -11.62 -6.19 -13.25
N VAL A 134 -12.20 -5.17 -12.60
CA VAL A 134 -11.93 -4.87 -11.18
C VAL A 134 -12.41 -6.00 -10.26
N ALA A 135 -13.59 -6.56 -10.52
CA ALA A 135 -14.11 -7.68 -9.75
C ALA A 135 -13.26 -8.95 -9.92
N GLU A 136 -12.81 -9.23 -11.15
CA GLU A 136 -11.95 -10.37 -11.48
C GLU A 136 -10.55 -10.23 -10.87
N ASP A 137 -9.96 -9.03 -10.90
CA ASP A 137 -8.67 -8.76 -10.23
C ASP A 137 -8.75 -9.00 -8.72
N TYR A 138 -9.81 -8.50 -8.09
CA TYR A 138 -10.06 -8.78 -6.67
C TYR A 138 -10.19 -10.29 -6.41
N ASN A 139 -10.95 -11.01 -7.23
CA ASN A 139 -11.13 -12.45 -7.09
C ASN A 139 -9.80 -13.21 -7.25
N ALA A 140 -8.97 -12.83 -8.22
CA ALA A 140 -7.65 -13.42 -8.43
C ALA A 140 -6.74 -13.22 -7.19
N ARG A 141 -6.80 -12.05 -6.55
CA ARG A 141 -6.05 -11.77 -5.31
C ARG A 141 -6.55 -12.57 -4.12
N VAL A 142 -7.86 -12.75 -3.98
CA VAL A 142 -8.47 -13.62 -2.97
C VAL A 142 -8.02 -15.07 -3.16
N GLU A 143 -8.04 -15.58 -4.40
CA GLU A 143 -7.55 -16.92 -4.68
C GLU A 143 -6.06 -17.09 -4.39
N ALA A 144 -5.24 -16.10 -4.76
CA ALA A 144 -3.82 -16.11 -4.46
C ALA A 144 -3.58 -16.18 -2.94
N PHE A 145 -4.36 -15.43 -2.16
CA PHE A 145 -4.33 -15.47 -0.70
C PHE A 145 -4.71 -16.85 -0.15
N TRP A 146 -5.76 -17.48 -0.67
CA TRP A 146 -6.16 -18.83 -0.26
C TRP A 146 -5.11 -19.91 -0.57
N ARG A 147 -4.28 -19.71 -1.60
CA ARG A 147 -3.20 -20.62 -1.97
C ARG A 147 -1.97 -20.49 -1.08
N GLN A 148 -1.93 -19.49 -0.19
CA GLN A 148 -0.83 -19.27 0.75
C GLN A 148 -1.15 -19.85 2.14
N PRO A 149 -0.15 -20.42 2.84
CA PRO A 149 -0.29 -20.79 4.24
C PRO A 149 -0.70 -19.59 5.09
N GLN A 150 -1.78 -19.74 5.85
CA GLN A 150 -2.29 -18.67 6.70
C GLN A 150 -1.43 -18.55 7.96
N GLU A 151 -1.08 -17.32 8.33
CA GLU A 151 -0.22 -17.04 9.50
C GLU A 151 -0.84 -17.53 10.82
N SER A 152 -2.17 -17.58 10.88
CA SER A 152 -2.91 -17.97 12.08
C SER A 152 -4.21 -18.68 11.73
N ARG A 153 -4.65 -19.61 12.59
CA ARG A 153 -5.97 -20.27 12.48
C ARG A 153 -7.15 -19.30 12.58
N TRP A 154 -6.94 -18.10 13.11
CA TRP A 154 -7.94 -17.03 13.19
C TRP A 154 -7.82 -16.01 12.05
N SER A 155 -6.98 -16.27 11.04
CA SER A 155 -6.85 -15.42 9.86
C SER A 155 -8.21 -15.33 9.15
N PRO A 156 -8.76 -14.12 8.94
CA PRO A 156 -10.04 -13.98 8.27
C PRO A 156 -9.94 -14.43 6.82
N VAL A 157 -10.80 -15.38 6.43
CA VAL A 157 -10.91 -15.81 5.04
C VAL A 157 -11.80 -14.80 4.30
N PRO A 158 -11.27 -14.03 3.32
CA PRO A 158 -12.08 -13.16 2.47
C PRO A 158 -12.88 -14.01 1.48
N GLY A 159 -14.07 -13.55 1.12
CA GLY A 159 -14.91 -14.20 0.10
C GLY A 159 -14.73 -13.56 -1.28
N LEU A 160 -15.01 -14.31 -2.33
CA LEU A 160 -15.05 -13.79 -3.71
C LEU A 160 -16.19 -12.77 -3.87
N ALA A 161 -15.99 -11.85 -4.80
CA ALA A 161 -17.01 -10.92 -5.27
C ALA A 161 -17.84 -11.58 -6.37
N ASP A 162 -19.16 -11.42 -6.28
CA ASP A 162 -20.09 -11.78 -7.35
C ASP A 162 -20.03 -10.70 -8.44
N VAL A 163 -19.36 -11.05 -9.54
CA VAL A 163 -19.13 -10.18 -10.69
C VAL A 163 -20.45 -9.70 -11.30
N GLU A 164 -21.41 -10.59 -11.47
CA GLU A 164 -22.69 -10.27 -12.13
C GLU A 164 -23.58 -9.44 -11.21
N ALA A 165 -23.58 -9.71 -9.90
CA ALA A 165 -24.24 -8.84 -8.93
C ALA A 165 -23.64 -7.42 -8.96
N LEU A 166 -22.32 -7.30 -9.03
CA LEU A 166 -21.61 -6.02 -9.06
C LEU A 166 -21.95 -5.22 -10.34
N VAL A 167 -21.90 -5.87 -11.51
CA VAL A 167 -22.27 -5.27 -12.80
C VAL A 167 -23.74 -4.86 -12.81
N SER A 168 -24.64 -5.71 -12.32
CA SER A 168 -26.06 -5.38 -12.26
C SER A 168 -26.34 -4.18 -11.35
N GLY A 169 -25.64 -4.08 -10.21
CA GLY A 169 -25.71 -2.94 -9.30
C GLY A 169 -25.22 -1.66 -9.95
N TRP A 170 -24.08 -1.73 -10.64
CA TRP A 170 -23.52 -0.61 -11.40
C TRP A 170 -24.47 -0.12 -12.51
N ARG A 171 -25.06 -1.03 -13.30
CA ARG A 171 -26.02 -0.67 -14.35
C ARG A 171 -27.27 0.02 -13.77
N ARG A 172 -27.77 -0.45 -12.62
CA ARG A 172 -28.94 0.17 -11.94
C ARG A 172 -28.65 1.55 -11.35
N ALA A 173 -27.42 1.78 -10.89
CA ALA A 173 -27.02 3.07 -10.32
C ALA A 173 -26.85 4.17 -11.39
N ARG A 174 -26.76 3.79 -12.67
CA ARG A 174 -26.65 4.74 -13.78
C ARG A 174 -28.02 5.23 -14.22
N PRO A 175 -28.20 6.54 -14.43
CA PRO A 175 -29.38 7.03 -15.10
C PRO A 175 -29.47 6.36 -16.48
N PRO A 176 -30.67 5.97 -16.93
CA PRO A 176 -30.84 5.42 -18.27
C PRO A 176 -30.23 6.43 -19.24
N VAL A 177 -29.34 5.95 -20.12
CA VAL A 177 -28.97 6.70 -21.31
C VAL A 177 -30.28 6.82 -22.09
N LEU A 178 -31.00 7.92 -21.89
CA LEU A 178 -32.08 8.29 -22.78
C LEU A 178 -31.47 8.23 -24.17
N PRO A 179 -32.07 7.49 -25.12
CA PRO A 179 -31.60 7.54 -26.48
C PRO A 179 -31.49 9.02 -26.83
N SER A 180 -30.27 9.47 -27.15
CA SER A 180 -30.08 10.82 -27.69
C SER A 180 -31.12 10.95 -28.78
N PRO A 181 -32.01 11.97 -28.73
CA PRO A 181 -33.09 12.08 -29.70
C PRO A 181 -32.44 11.90 -31.07
N ALA A 182 -32.87 10.86 -31.78
CA ALA A 182 -32.31 10.49 -33.08
C ALA A 182 -32.15 11.80 -33.84
N PRO A 183 -30.96 12.08 -34.43
CA PRO A 183 -30.68 13.39 -35.01
C PRO A 183 -31.89 13.72 -35.87
N GLU A 184 -32.67 14.71 -35.44
CA GLU A 184 -33.84 15.13 -36.18
C GLU A 184 -33.28 15.41 -37.55
N VAL A 185 -33.66 14.60 -38.53
CA VAL A 185 -33.15 14.75 -39.88
C VAL A 185 -33.81 16.04 -40.34
N VAL A 186 -33.14 17.16 -40.06
CA VAL A 186 -33.57 18.47 -40.48
C VAL A 186 -33.37 18.41 -41.99
N GLU A 187 -34.40 17.95 -42.70
CA GLU A 187 -34.41 17.99 -44.16
C GLU A 187 -34.27 19.45 -44.53
N VAL A 188 -33.05 19.85 -44.89
CA VAL A 188 -32.74 21.21 -45.28
C VAL A 188 -33.54 21.46 -46.56
N ARG A 189 -34.67 22.17 -46.42
CA ARG A 189 -35.63 22.54 -47.49
C ARG A 189 -35.03 23.48 -48.56
N ALA A 190 -33.70 23.52 -48.69
CA ALA A 190 -32.94 24.42 -49.54
C ALA A 190 -32.79 23.94 -51.00
N GLN A 191 -33.20 22.72 -51.35
CA GLN A 191 -32.94 22.19 -52.71
C GLN A 191 -34.02 22.51 -53.78
N ARG A 192 -35.15 23.15 -53.42
CA ARG A 192 -36.23 23.45 -54.39
C ARG A 192 -36.16 24.83 -55.06
N ARG A 193 -35.35 25.77 -54.57
CA ARG A 193 -35.21 27.11 -55.17
C ARG A 193 -34.13 27.18 -56.26
N PHE A 194 -33.03 26.43 -56.13
CA PHE A 194 -31.96 26.39 -57.14
C PHE A 194 -32.38 25.73 -58.46
N ARG A 195 -33.21 24.68 -58.43
CA ARG A 195 -33.70 24.03 -59.66
C ARG A 195 -34.64 24.90 -60.51
N ARG A 196 -35.34 25.88 -59.91
CA ARG A 196 -36.21 26.81 -60.65
C ARG A 196 -35.43 27.95 -61.32
N LEU A 197 -34.27 28.32 -60.79
CA LEU A 197 -33.39 29.33 -61.40
C LEU A 197 -32.58 28.77 -62.57
N VAL A 198 -32.08 27.53 -62.47
CA VAL A 198 -31.30 26.88 -63.54
C VAL A 198 -32.15 26.50 -64.75
N ALA A 199 -33.45 26.18 -64.57
CA ALA A 199 -34.36 25.88 -65.67
C ALA A 199 -34.72 27.12 -66.53
N ARG A 200 -34.55 28.34 -66.00
CA ARG A 200 -34.88 29.59 -66.70
C ARG A 200 -33.75 30.09 -67.62
N PHE A 201 -32.53 29.58 -67.45
CA PHE A 201 -31.35 29.97 -68.24
C PHE A 201 -31.01 29.03 -69.41
N ARG A 202 -31.80 27.97 -69.64
CA ARG A 202 -31.55 26.97 -70.69
C ARG A 202 -32.46 27.08 -71.92
N ARG A 203 -33.23 28.17 -72.04
CA ARG A 203 -34.05 28.52 -73.21
C ARG A 203 -33.73 29.94 -73.67
N ARG A 204 -32.54 30.15 -74.21
CA ARG A 204 -32.23 31.29 -75.08
C ARG A 204 -31.12 30.88 -76.04
#